data_AF-A0A3D4B871-F1
#
_entry.id   AF-A0A3D4B871-F1
#
_cell.length_a   1.000
_cell.length_b   1.000
_cell.length_c   1.000
_cell.angle_alpha   90.00
_cell.angle_beta   90.00
_cell.angle_gamma   90.00
#
_symmetry.space_group_name_H-M   'P 1'
#
loop_
_entity.id
_entity.type
_entity.pdbx_description
1 polymer ?
#
loop_
_entity_poly.entity_id
_entity_poly.type
_entity_poly.pdbx_seq_one_letter_code
_entity_poly.pdbx_strand_id
1 'polypeptide(L)' 'DFSTVIVSYVPDKVCLELRAYKFYLMSYRTVGMVQEHITRRILNDLVEAVQPLKMSVKTDYKIRGGIHTVCTAEYEKE' A
#
# COMPACT_ATOMS: atom_id res chain seq x y z
N ASP A 1 -9.02 -1.98 11.65
CA ASP A 1 -9.68 -2.72 10.55
C ASP A 1 -8.80 -3.82 10.01
N PHE A 2 -9.37 -4.65 9.15
CA PHE A 2 -8.65 -5.69 8.41
C PHE A 2 -8.81 -5.44 6.92
N SER A 3 -7.72 -5.55 6.18
CA SER A 3 -7.72 -5.46 4.72
C SER A 3 -6.73 -6.43 4.09
N THR A 4 -6.98 -6.76 2.83
CA THR A 4 -5.98 -7.36 1.94
C THR A 4 -5.26 -6.23 1.22
N VAL A 5 -3.94 -6.15 1.35
CA VAL A 5 -3.09 -5.19 0.63
C VAL A 5 -2.50 -5.89 -0.60
N ILE A 6 -2.69 -5.31 -1.78
CA ILE A 6 -2.14 -5.79 -3.05
C ILE A 6 -1.26 -4.69 -3.61
N VAL A 7 0.02 -5.00 -3.84
CA VAL A 7 0.99 -4.12 -4.48
C VAL A 7 1.40 -4.72 -5.81
N SER A 8 1.18 -3.99 -6.89
CA SER A 8 1.65 -4.33 -8.24
C SER A 8 2.59 -3.24 -8.71
N TYR A 9 3.79 -3.59 -9.16
CA TYR A 9 4.77 -2.59 -9.58
C TYR A 9 5.70 -3.13 -10.68
N VAL A 10 6.25 -2.19 -11.45
CA VAL A 10 7.34 -2.42 -12.39
C VAL A 10 8.60 -1.81 -11.77
N PRO A 11 9.60 -2.63 -11.38
CA PRO A 11 10.84 -2.12 -10.78
C PRO A 11 11.66 -1.29 -11.79
N ASP A 12 12.48 -0.37 -11.28
CA ASP A 12 13.57 0.27 -12.03
C ASP A 12 14.89 -0.45 -11.70
N LYS A 13 15.69 0.09 -10.77
CA LYS A 13 17.03 -0.43 -10.43
C LYS A 13 17.05 -1.43 -9.28
N VAL A 14 16.04 -1.38 -8.40
CA VAL A 14 15.96 -2.20 -7.18
C VAL A 14 14.56 -2.79 -7.01
N CYS A 15 14.50 -3.93 -6.33
CA CYS A 15 13.24 -4.60 -6.00
C CYS A 15 12.93 -4.47 -4.51
N LEU A 16 11.64 -4.51 -4.17
CA LEU A 16 11.17 -4.51 -2.80
C LEU A 16 11.50 -5.84 -2.12
N GLU A 17 12.17 -5.79 -0.96
CA GLU A 17 12.49 -6.97 -0.16
C GLU A 17 11.28 -7.38 0.69
N LEU A 18 10.90 -8.67 0.63
CA LEU A 18 9.63 -9.16 1.18
C LEU A 18 9.58 -9.17 2.71
N ARG A 19 10.70 -9.41 3.41
CA ARG A 19 10.77 -9.39 4.87
C ARG A 19 10.59 -7.96 5.40
N ALA A 20 11.26 -6.99 4.81
CA ALA A 20 11.11 -5.57 5.11
C ALA A 20 9.68 -5.10 4.84
N TYR A 21 9.10 -5.50 3.70
CA TYR A 21 7.71 -5.20 3.38
C TYR A 21 6.72 -5.75 4.42
N LYS A 22 6.92 -7.00 4.87
CA LYS A 22 6.11 -7.58 5.96
C LYS A 22 6.21 -6.75 7.23
N PHE A 23 7.42 -6.38 7.67
CA PHE A 23 7.59 -5.59 8.89
C PHE A 23 7.00 -4.20 8.78
N TYR A 24 7.13 -3.57 7.60
CA TYR A 24 6.49 -2.31 7.28
C TYR A 24 4.96 -2.38 7.40
N LEU A 25 4.31 -3.41 6.84
CA LEU A 25 2.86 -3.59 7.04
C LEU A 25 2.50 -3.85 8.51
N MET A 26 3.32 -4.60 9.24
CA MET A 26 3.09 -4.90 10.65
C MET A 26 3.18 -3.66 11.55
N SER A 27 3.90 -2.61 11.16
CA SER A 27 4.00 -1.38 11.97
C SER A 27 2.68 -0.60 12.04
N TYR A 28 1.74 -0.82 11.11
CA TYR A 28 0.42 -0.18 11.12
C TYR A 28 -0.57 -0.79 12.12
N ARG A 29 -0.24 -1.92 12.76
CA ARG A 29 -1.17 -2.68 13.61
C ARG A 29 -1.78 -1.87 14.75
N THR A 30 -1.03 -0.92 15.31
CA THR A 30 -1.44 -0.09 16.45
C THR A 30 -1.62 1.38 16.07
N VAL A 31 -1.64 1.70 14.77
CA VAL A 31 -1.75 3.07 14.27
C VAL A 31 -3.18 3.32 13.80
N GLY A 32 -3.85 4.30 14.41
CA GLY A 32 -5.18 4.74 13.99
C GLY A 32 -5.08 5.66 12.77
N MET A 33 -5.61 5.23 11.63
CA MET A 33 -5.58 6.00 10.38
C MET A 33 -6.80 5.65 9.51
N VAL A 34 -7.28 6.61 8.73
CA VAL A 34 -8.39 6.40 7.77
C VAL A 34 -7.92 5.55 6.57
N GLN A 35 -8.86 4.80 5.99
CA GLN A 35 -8.60 3.75 4.99
C GLN A 35 -7.92 4.31 3.72
N GLU A 36 -8.39 5.45 3.25
CA GLU A 36 -7.85 6.15 2.08
C GLU A 36 -6.42 6.64 2.33
N HIS A 37 -6.17 7.15 3.54
CA HIS A 37 -4.86 7.69 3.91
C HIS A 37 -3.80 6.59 4.03
N ILE A 38 -4.15 5.43 4.60
CA ILE A 38 -3.24 4.26 4.65
C ILE A 38 -2.81 3.87 3.23
N THR A 39 -3.76 3.79 2.29
CA THR A 39 -3.47 3.37 0.91
C THR A 39 -2.48 4.31 0.22
N ARG A 40 -2.70 5.62 0.34
CA ARG A 40 -1.80 6.63 -0.22
C ARG A 40 -0.44 6.65 0.49
N ARG A 41 -0.43 6.47 1.81
CA ARG A 41 0.80 6.38 2.63
C ARG A 41 1.67 5.21 2.18
N ILE A 42 1.09 4.02 2.04
CA ILE A 42 1.80 2.82 1.56
C ILE A 42 2.41 3.07 0.18
N LEU A 43 1.65 3.64 -0.77
CA LEU A 43 2.19 3.95 -2.09
C LEU A 43 3.40 4.91 -1.99
N ASN A 44 3.26 6.02 -1.28
CA ASN A 44 4.31 7.03 -1.18
C ASN A 44 5.60 6.47 -0.56
N ASP A 45 5.49 5.76 0.56
CA ASP A 45 6.64 5.21 1.26
C ASP A 45 7.36 4.15 0.40
N LEU A 46 6.61 3.33 -0.35
CA LEU A 46 7.19 2.32 -1.25
C LEU A 46 7.85 2.96 -2.48
N VAL A 47 7.20 3.97 -3.09
CA VAL A 47 7.78 4.73 -4.20
C VAL A 47 9.08 5.39 -3.78
N GLU A 48 9.12 6.00 -2.59
CA GLU A 48 10.34 6.59 -2.03
C GLU A 48 11.46 5.54 -1.88
N ALA A 49 11.12 4.37 -1.35
CA ALA A 49 12.08 3.31 -1.06
C ALA A 49 12.69 2.63 -2.30
N VAL A 50 11.91 2.41 -3.37
CA VAL A 50 12.37 1.60 -4.54
C VAL A 50 12.36 2.31 -5.88
N GLN A 51 11.81 3.53 -5.96
CA GLN A 51 11.79 4.38 -7.16
C GLN A 51 11.34 3.60 -8.42
N PRO A 52 10.14 2.99 -8.42
CA PRO A 52 9.67 2.13 -9.51
C PRO A 52 9.37 2.92 -10.79
N LEU A 53 9.18 2.25 -11.93
CA LEU A 53 8.64 2.90 -13.13
C LEU A 53 7.13 3.14 -13.03
N LYS A 54 6.41 2.15 -12.47
CA LYS A 54 4.97 2.21 -12.18
C LYS A 54 4.67 1.44 -10.91
N MET A 55 3.69 1.88 -10.13
CA MET A 55 3.23 1.16 -8.94
C MET A 55 1.74 1.44 -8.68
N SER A 56 1.01 0.41 -8.28
CA SER A 56 -0.37 0.49 -7.81
C SER A 56 -0.48 -0.23 -6.48
N VAL A 57 -1.11 0.44 -5.51
CA VAL A 57 -1.43 -0.11 -4.19
C VAL A 57 -2.94 -0.13 -4.05
N LYS A 58 -3.49 -1.34 -3.84
CA LYS A 58 -4.90 -1.57 -3.57
C LYS A 58 -5.07 -2.10 -2.15
N THR A 59 -6.03 -1.56 -1.41
CA THR A 59 -6.45 -2.07 -0.11
C THR A 59 -7.93 -2.45 -0.17
N ASP A 60 -8.23 -3.72 0.10
CA ASP A 60 -9.58 -4.27 0.10
C ASP A 60 -10.01 -4.54 1.55
N TYR A 61 -10.87 -3.68 2.09
CA TYR A 61 -11.28 -3.72 3.50
C TYR A 61 -12.48 -4.61 3.73
N LYS A 62 -12.57 -5.21 4.92
CA LYS A 62 -13.80 -5.87 5.37
C LYS A 62 -14.94 -4.87 5.51
N ILE A 63 -16.17 -5.34 5.29
CA ILE A 63 -17.39 -4.54 5.40
C ILE A 63 -17.52 -3.95 6.80
N ARG A 64 -17.83 -2.65 6.86
CA ARG A 64 -18.16 -1.92 8.10
C ARG A 64 -19.45 -1.13 7.88
N GLY A 65 -20.43 -1.33 8.75
CA GLY A 65 -21.73 -0.63 8.64
C GLY A 65 -22.48 -0.91 7.34
N GLY A 66 -22.30 -2.10 6.76
CA GLY A 66 -22.92 -2.48 5.48
C GLY A 66 -22.21 -1.94 4.23
N ILE A 67 -21.10 -1.20 4.39
CA ILE A 67 -20.35 -0.61 3.29
C ILE A 67 -19.05 -1.42 3.08
N HIS A 68 -18.82 -1.83 1.83
CA HIS A 68 -17.54 -2.40 1.39
C HIS A 68 -16.67 -1.28 0.83
N THR A 69 -15.42 -1.22 1.28
CA THR A 69 -14.48 -0.17 0.86
C THR A 69 -13.28 -0.79 0.17
N VAL A 70 -12.98 -0.25 -1.00
CA VAL A 70 -11.76 -0.55 -1.76
C VAL A 70 -11.09 0.77 -2.09
N CYS A 71 -9.82 0.90 -1.74
CA CYS A 71 -9.02 2.08 -2.09
C CYS A 71 -7.90 1.65 -3.04
N THR A 72 -7.64 2.47 -4.06
CA THR A 72 -6.52 2.29 -5.00
C THR A 72 -5.75 3.61 -5.09
N ALA A 73 -4.42 3.52 -5.06
CA ALA A 73 -3.52 4.64 -5.34
C ALA A 73 -2.47 4.20 -6.35
N GLU A 74 -2.14 5.08 -7.29
CA GLU A 74 -1.25 4.77 -8.43
C GLU A 74 -0.15 5.81 -8.57
N TYR A 75 1.01 5.35 -9.05
CA TYR A 75 2.19 6.13 -9.38
C TYR A 75 2.73 5.69 -10.75
N GLU A 76 3.09 6.66 -11.57
CA GLU A 76 3.82 6.48 -12.83
C GLU A 76 4.92 7.54 -12.91
N LYS A 77 6.13 7.12 -13.28
CA LYS A 77 7.28 8.00 -13.44
C LYS A 77 7.09 8.82 -14.73
N GLU A 78 7.18 10.15 -14.60
CA GLU A 78 7.16 11.09 -15.74
C GLU A 78 8.35 10.89 -16.69
#